data_AF-A0A4Q1S9Y6-F1
#
_entry.id   AF-A0A4Q1S9Y6-F1
#
_cell.length_a   1.000
_cell.length_b   1.000
_cell.length_c   1.000
_cell.angle_alpha   90.00
_cell.angle_beta   90.00
_cell.angle_gamma   90.00
#
_symmetry.space_group_name_H-M   'P 1'
#
loop_
_entity.id
_entity.type
_entity.pdbx_description
1 polymer ?
#
loop_
_entity_poly.entity_id
_entity_poly.type
_entity_poly.pdbx_seq_one_letter_code
_entity_poly.pdbx_strand_id
1 'polypeptide(L)'
;MARPLKNLARIPLFPAGQDAGLLLLRLLGVTPLLLKHGLEKLFTFSQMAAHFPDPLHIGAVPSLICAMLGDAIASILLLLGLFTRWAALVSLVNLLVAWAFVHHFLFFGHDSDHGELIVLYLAIMATLVVAGPGRYSLDAALFGEK
;
A
#
# COMPACT_ATOMS: atom_id res chain seq x y z
N MET A 1 30.81 32.89 -11.74
CA MET A 1 31.31 32.03 -10.65
C MET A 1 30.13 31.37 -9.91
N ALA A 2 29.34 30.51 -10.58
CA ALA A 2 28.10 29.90 -10.06
C ALA A 2 27.97 28.39 -10.38
N ARG A 3 29.11 27.71 -10.55
CA ARG A 3 29.17 26.29 -10.93
C ARG A 3 29.03 25.25 -9.80
N PRO A 4 29.22 25.52 -8.48
CA PRO A 4 29.26 24.42 -7.50
C PRO A 4 27.88 23.86 -7.09
N LEU A 5 26.80 24.62 -7.21
CA LEU A 5 25.45 24.20 -6.75
C LEU A 5 24.74 23.22 -7.69
N LYS A 6 25.04 23.23 -9.00
CA LYS A 6 24.41 22.31 -9.97
C LYS A 6 24.84 20.85 -9.80
N ASN A 7 25.95 20.60 -9.10
CA ASN A 7 26.47 19.26 -8.86
C ASN A 7 25.91 18.62 -7.58
N LEU A 8 25.37 19.39 -6.63
CA LEU A 8 24.64 18.86 -5.47
C LEU A 8 23.29 18.23 -5.86
N ALA A 9 22.62 18.76 -6.88
CA ALA A 9 21.35 18.22 -7.38
C ALA A 9 21.52 16.97 -8.26
N ARG A 10 22.76 16.64 -8.64
CA ARG A 10 23.11 15.51 -9.51
C ARG A 10 23.92 14.45 -8.79
N ILE A 11 23.77 14.31 -7.48
CA ILE A 11 24.38 13.16 -6.79
C ILE A 11 23.68 11.92 -7.39
N PRO A 12 24.39 11.10 -8.18
CA PRO A 12 23.83 9.86 -8.66
C PRO A 12 23.97 8.90 -7.48
N LEU A 13 23.12 9.04 -6.46
CA LEU A 13 23.21 8.26 -5.21
C LEU A 13 22.69 6.81 -5.41
N PHE A 14 23.10 6.23 -6.54
CA PHE A 14 23.08 4.83 -6.88
C PHE A 14 21.74 4.29 -7.41
N PRO A 15 21.76 3.44 -8.46
CA PRO A 15 20.69 2.46 -8.73
C PRO A 15 20.34 1.68 -7.45
N ALA A 16 21.37 1.40 -6.63
CA ALA A 16 21.23 0.82 -5.30
C ALA A 16 20.36 1.63 -4.32
N GLY A 17 20.34 2.97 -4.44
CA GLY A 17 19.53 3.86 -3.62
C GLY A 17 18.06 3.83 -4.01
N GLN A 18 17.75 3.65 -5.31
CA GLN A 18 16.37 3.48 -5.78
C GLN A 18 15.77 2.17 -5.24
N ASP A 19 16.50 1.07 -5.37
CA ASP A 19 16.05 -0.23 -4.85
C ASP A 19 15.94 -0.26 -3.33
N ALA A 20 16.89 0.38 -2.61
CA ALA A 20 16.79 0.55 -1.18
C ALA A 20 15.58 1.41 -0.81
N GLY A 21 15.29 2.46 -1.59
CA GLY A 21 14.09 3.29 -1.44
C GLY A 21 12.80 2.49 -1.60
N LEU A 22 12.72 1.60 -2.60
CA LEU A 22 11.57 0.70 -2.79
C LEU A 22 11.44 -0.32 -1.66
N LEU A 23 12.55 -0.83 -1.12
CA LEU A 23 12.53 -1.69 0.07
C LEU A 23 11.99 -0.92 1.28
N LEU A 24 12.49 0.28 1.54
CA LEU A 24 12.00 1.12 2.64
C LEU A 24 10.53 1.51 2.44
N LEU A 25 10.11 1.83 1.22
CA LEU A 25 8.72 2.12 0.90
C LEU A 25 7.82 0.92 1.21
N ARG A 26 8.25 -0.31 0.87
CA ARG A 26 7.53 -1.53 1.24
C ARG A 26 7.51 -1.69 2.76
N LEU A 27 8.66 -1.73 3.41
CA LEU A 27 8.73 -2.03 4.84
C LEU A 27 8.06 -0.96 5.70
N LEU A 28 8.35 0.32 5.49
CA LEU A 28 7.85 1.41 6.33
C LEU A 28 6.48 1.90 5.89
N GLY A 29 6.19 1.90 4.57
CA GLY A 29 4.92 2.36 4.03
C GLY A 29 3.79 1.34 4.17
N VAL A 30 4.08 0.05 4.01
CA VAL A 30 3.06 -1.02 4.03
C VAL A 30 2.84 -1.58 5.44
N THR A 31 3.85 -1.55 6.34
CA THR A 31 3.68 -2.09 7.70
C THR A 31 2.52 -1.45 8.47
N PRO A 32 2.35 -0.11 8.50
CA PRO A 32 1.21 0.50 9.18
C PRO A 32 -0.14 0.05 8.60
N LEU A 33 -0.22 -0.12 7.27
CA LEU A 33 -1.42 -0.64 6.59
C LEU A 33 -1.74 -2.06 7.07
N LEU A 34 -0.74 -2.94 7.12
CA LEU A 34 -0.90 -4.29 7.67
C LEU A 34 -1.35 -4.26 9.13
N LEU A 35 -0.66 -3.49 9.98
CA LEU A 35 -0.91 -3.51 11.42
C LEU A 35 -2.29 -2.97 11.78
N LYS A 36 -2.73 -1.88 11.13
CA LYS A 36 -4.01 -1.24 11.44
C LYS A 36 -5.16 -1.81 10.63
N HIS A 37 -4.99 -1.99 9.32
CA HIS A 37 -6.11 -2.37 8.47
C HIS A 37 -6.12 -3.86 8.13
N GLY A 38 -4.97 -4.54 8.15
CA GLY A 38 -4.88 -5.97 7.85
C GLY A 38 -5.12 -6.86 9.08
N LEU A 39 -4.32 -6.70 10.13
CA LEU A 39 -4.36 -7.54 11.33
C LEU A 39 -5.66 -7.36 12.12
N GLU A 40 -6.18 -6.15 12.19
CA GLU A 40 -7.48 -5.89 12.83
C GLU A 40 -8.59 -6.73 12.15
N LYS A 41 -8.63 -6.75 10.81
CA LYS A 41 -9.60 -7.56 10.05
C LYS A 41 -9.39 -9.06 10.25
N LEU A 42 -8.14 -9.52 10.39
CA LEU A 42 -7.83 -10.93 10.63
C LEU A 42 -8.24 -11.40 12.04
N PHE A 43 -7.89 -10.64 13.07
CA PHE A 43 -8.11 -11.05 14.47
C PHE A 43 -9.50 -10.70 15.01
N THR A 44 -10.14 -9.69 14.42
CA THR A 44 -11.45 -9.17 14.86
C THR A 44 -12.56 -9.48 13.86
N PHE A 45 -12.32 -10.42 12.93
CA PHE A 45 -13.24 -10.74 11.82
C PHE A 45 -14.67 -10.98 12.28
N SER A 46 -14.87 -11.83 13.29
CA SER A 46 -16.20 -12.22 13.78
C SER A 46 -17.00 -11.04 14.35
N GLN A 47 -16.31 -10.09 14.96
CA GLN A 47 -16.93 -8.89 15.54
C GLN A 47 -17.25 -7.86 14.45
N MET A 48 -16.39 -7.72 13.44
CA MET A 48 -16.59 -6.79 12.33
C MET A 48 -17.66 -7.27 11.34
N ALA A 49 -17.79 -8.59 11.15
CA ALA A 49 -18.67 -9.21 10.14
C ALA A 49 -20.13 -8.74 10.18
N ALA A 50 -20.64 -8.34 11.35
CA ALA A 50 -22.03 -7.89 11.51
C ALA A 50 -22.26 -6.43 11.09
N HIS A 51 -21.22 -5.60 11.10
CA HIS A 51 -21.34 -4.14 10.93
C HIS A 51 -20.35 -3.57 9.92
N PHE A 52 -19.64 -4.43 9.18
CA PHE A 52 -18.65 -3.97 8.23
C PHE A 52 -19.30 -3.15 7.10
N PRO A 53 -18.70 -2.02 6.68
CA PRO A 53 -19.21 -1.24 5.56
C PRO A 53 -19.35 -2.09 4.29
N ASP A 54 -20.48 -1.94 3.61
CA ASP A 54 -20.80 -2.65 2.37
C ASP A 54 -21.05 -1.68 1.21
N PRO A 55 -20.00 -0.98 0.73
CA PRO A 55 -20.15 0.07 -0.28
C PRO A 55 -20.59 -0.46 -1.66
N LEU A 56 -20.35 -1.74 -1.92
CA LEU A 56 -20.69 -2.40 -3.18
C LEU A 56 -22.01 -3.16 -3.13
N HIS A 57 -22.71 -3.14 -1.99
CA HIS A 57 -23.98 -3.85 -1.77
C HIS A 57 -23.89 -5.37 -2.05
N ILE A 58 -22.76 -5.99 -1.69
CA ILE A 58 -22.52 -7.44 -1.85
C ILE A 58 -22.68 -8.21 -0.53
N GLY A 59 -23.00 -7.51 0.56
CA GLY A 59 -23.06 -8.01 1.92
C GLY A 59 -21.82 -7.67 2.74
N ALA A 60 -21.99 -7.48 4.04
CA ALA A 60 -20.92 -7.11 4.98
C ALA A 60 -19.79 -8.16 5.03
N VAL A 61 -20.13 -9.46 5.04
CA VAL A 61 -19.14 -10.55 5.11
C VAL A 61 -18.28 -10.62 3.84
N PRO A 62 -18.85 -10.67 2.62
CA PRO A 62 -18.04 -10.60 1.40
C PRO A 62 -17.18 -9.34 1.32
N SER A 63 -17.73 -8.18 1.67
CA SER A 63 -16.99 -6.91 1.72
C SER A 63 -15.80 -6.96 2.69
N LEU A 64 -15.98 -7.54 3.88
CA LEU A 64 -14.91 -7.74 4.85
C LEU A 64 -13.82 -8.70 4.33
N ILE A 65 -14.21 -9.80 3.66
CA ILE A 65 -13.26 -10.73 3.05
C ILE A 65 -12.44 -10.04 1.97
N CYS A 66 -13.06 -9.26 1.08
CA CYS A 66 -12.37 -8.49 0.05
C CYS A 66 -11.37 -7.52 0.68
N ALA A 67 -11.78 -6.78 1.71
CA ALA A 67 -10.90 -5.84 2.40
C ALA A 67 -9.76 -6.54 3.16
N MET A 68 -10.02 -7.71 3.74
CA MET A 68 -9.00 -8.53 4.41
C MET A 68 -7.96 -9.07 3.41
N LEU A 69 -8.39 -9.53 2.24
CA LEU A 69 -7.47 -9.94 1.18
C LEU A 69 -6.64 -8.75 0.66
N GLY A 70 -7.29 -7.59 0.49
CA GLY A 70 -6.66 -6.37 -0.02
C GLY A 70 -5.70 -5.67 0.95
N ASP A 71 -5.91 -5.78 2.26
CA ASP A 71 -5.07 -5.07 3.24
C ASP A 71 -4.22 -5.99 4.10
N ALA A 72 -4.63 -7.24 4.34
CA ALA A 72 -3.85 -8.18 5.15
C ALA A 72 -2.93 -9.04 4.28
N ILE A 73 -3.54 -9.87 3.41
CA ILE A 73 -2.78 -10.82 2.58
C ILE A 73 -1.89 -10.07 1.59
N ALA A 74 -2.44 -9.07 0.89
CA ALA A 74 -1.66 -8.25 -0.03
C ALA A 74 -0.50 -7.54 0.68
N SER A 75 -0.71 -6.96 1.87
CA SER A 75 0.37 -6.31 2.61
C SER A 75 1.48 -7.26 3.02
N ILE A 76 1.16 -8.51 3.43
CA ILE A 76 2.17 -9.53 3.72
C ILE A 76 3.00 -9.83 2.46
N LEU A 77 2.33 -10.05 1.32
CA LEU A 77 3.00 -10.28 0.04
C LEU A 77 3.89 -9.09 -0.36
N LEU A 78 3.40 -7.85 -0.18
CA LEU A 78 4.16 -6.63 -0.43
C LEU A 78 5.38 -6.49 0.45
N LEU A 79 5.29 -6.81 1.74
CA LEU A 79 6.44 -6.76 2.66
C LEU A 79 7.53 -7.75 2.24
N LEU A 80 7.13 -8.95 1.79
CA LEU A 80 8.06 -9.93 1.22
C LEU A 80 8.56 -9.52 -0.18
N GLY A 81 7.86 -8.61 -0.86
CA GLY A 81 8.11 -8.27 -2.26
C GLY A 81 7.79 -9.42 -3.19
N LEU A 82 6.69 -10.13 -2.95
CA LEU A 82 6.21 -11.24 -3.77
C LEU A 82 4.93 -10.83 -4.51
N PHE A 83 4.88 -11.07 -5.81
CA PHE A 83 3.85 -10.58 -6.72
C PHE A 83 3.52 -9.09 -6.53
N THR A 84 4.56 -8.27 -6.34
CA THR A 84 4.44 -6.92 -5.76
C THR A 84 3.48 -6.04 -6.54
N ARG A 85 3.55 -6.05 -7.88
CA ARG A 85 2.66 -5.24 -8.73
C ARG A 85 1.19 -5.65 -8.56
N TRP A 86 0.92 -6.95 -8.48
CA TRP A 86 -0.43 -7.48 -8.33
C TRP A 86 -0.97 -7.27 -6.92
N ALA A 87 -0.16 -7.55 -5.89
CA ALA A 87 -0.52 -7.30 -4.50
C ALA A 87 -0.80 -5.80 -4.26
N ALA A 88 0.05 -4.92 -4.80
CA ALA A 88 -0.15 -3.46 -4.72
C ALA A 88 -1.42 -3.04 -5.46
N LEU A 89 -1.71 -3.63 -6.62
CA LEU A 89 -2.91 -3.31 -7.40
C LEU A 89 -4.19 -3.71 -6.65
N VAL A 90 -4.22 -4.90 -6.05
CA VAL A 90 -5.37 -5.36 -5.26
C VAL A 90 -5.60 -4.42 -4.06
N SER A 91 -4.54 -4.08 -3.34
CA SER A 91 -4.62 -3.14 -2.21
C SER A 91 -5.03 -1.72 -2.66
N LEU A 92 -4.48 -1.24 -3.78
CA LEU A 92 -4.84 0.05 -4.38
C LEU A 92 -6.33 0.13 -4.69
N VAL A 93 -6.90 -0.89 -5.33
CA VAL A 93 -8.33 -0.93 -5.66
C VAL A 93 -9.17 -0.95 -4.38
N ASN A 94 -8.80 -1.75 -3.39
CA ASN A 94 -9.49 -1.78 -2.10
C ASN A 94 -9.50 -0.40 -1.41
N LEU A 95 -8.34 0.26 -1.34
CA LEU A 95 -8.20 1.60 -0.77
C LEU A 95 -8.94 2.66 -1.57
N LEU A 96 -9.01 2.54 -2.90
CA LEU A 96 -9.80 3.46 -3.74
C LEU A 96 -11.30 3.35 -3.44
N VAL A 97 -11.80 2.12 -3.29
CA VAL A 97 -13.21 1.88 -2.89
C VAL A 97 -13.47 2.45 -1.51
N ALA A 98 -12.58 2.20 -0.53
CA ALA A 98 -12.71 2.77 0.80
C ALA A 98 -12.68 4.32 0.76
N TRP A 99 -11.76 4.92 0.01
CA TRP A 99 -11.67 6.38 -0.09
C TRP A 99 -12.92 7.00 -0.75
N ALA A 100 -13.43 6.37 -1.80
CA ALA A 100 -14.61 6.83 -2.53
C ALA A 100 -15.90 6.74 -1.70
N PHE A 101 -16.12 5.60 -1.04
CA PHE A 101 -17.43 5.27 -0.47
C PHE A 101 -17.49 5.35 1.06
N VAL A 102 -16.35 5.23 1.75
CA VAL A 102 -16.28 5.38 3.22
C VAL A 102 -15.84 6.79 3.59
N HIS A 103 -14.83 7.33 2.90
CA HIS A 103 -14.31 8.68 3.17
C HIS A 103 -14.85 9.77 2.21
N HIS A 104 -15.71 9.41 1.25
CA HIS A 104 -16.35 10.35 0.32
C HIS A 104 -15.37 11.28 -0.43
N PHE A 105 -14.18 10.77 -0.80
CA PHE A 105 -13.09 11.52 -1.44
C PHE A 105 -12.58 12.74 -0.64
N LEU A 106 -12.87 12.80 0.65
CA LEU A 106 -12.42 13.90 1.50
C LEU A 106 -10.95 13.71 1.85
N PHE A 107 -10.14 14.70 1.50
CA PHE A 107 -8.70 14.66 1.78
C PHE A 107 -8.40 14.89 3.27
N PHE A 108 -9.13 15.77 3.93
CA PHE A 108 -8.95 16.05 5.37
C PHE A 108 -9.94 15.29 6.27
N GLY A 109 -10.73 14.37 5.70
CA GLY A 109 -11.79 13.63 6.40
C GLY A 109 -12.91 14.51 6.95
N HIS A 110 -13.75 13.91 7.81
CA HIS A 110 -14.68 14.61 8.70
C HIS A 110 -14.19 14.44 10.14
N ASP A 111 -14.23 15.52 10.94
CA ASP A 111 -13.88 15.55 12.36
C ASP A 111 -12.51 14.93 12.72
N SER A 112 -12.49 13.62 13.02
CA SER A 112 -11.35 12.83 13.48
C SER A 112 -10.84 11.81 12.45
N ASP A 113 -11.41 11.82 11.25
CA ASP A 113 -11.09 10.87 10.20
C ASP A 113 -9.85 11.31 9.41
N HIS A 114 -8.83 10.45 9.36
CA HIS A 114 -7.52 10.80 8.81
C HIS A 114 -7.49 10.58 7.29
N GLY A 115 -8.29 11.35 6.54
CA GLY A 115 -8.43 11.22 5.07
C GLY A 115 -7.09 11.32 4.32
N GLU A 116 -6.13 12.05 4.86
CA GLU A 116 -4.79 12.19 4.29
C GLU A 116 -3.99 10.89 4.34
N LEU A 117 -4.25 10.04 5.33
CA LEU A 117 -3.56 8.76 5.53
C LEU A 117 -3.95 7.75 4.46
N ILE A 118 -5.25 7.67 4.11
CA ILE A 118 -5.70 6.80 3.01
C ILE A 118 -5.14 7.27 1.67
N VAL A 119 -5.06 8.59 1.43
CA VAL A 119 -4.42 9.13 0.23
C VAL A 119 -2.92 8.83 0.20
N LEU A 120 -2.24 8.86 1.35
CA LEU A 120 -0.84 8.44 1.45
C LEU A 120 -0.67 6.96 1.09
N TYR A 121 -1.53 6.07 1.59
CA TYR A 121 -1.48 4.66 1.21
C TYR A 121 -1.77 4.46 -0.28
N LEU A 122 -2.73 5.18 -0.86
CA LEU A 122 -2.97 5.17 -2.30
C LEU A 122 -1.72 5.55 -3.10
N ALA A 123 -1.01 6.59 -2.67
CA ALA A 123 0.23 7.02 -3.31
C ALA A 123 1.34 5.95 -3.19
N ILE A 124 1.47 5.30 -2.02
CA ILE A 124 2.42 4.19 -1.82
C ILE A 124 2.08 3.02 -2.75
N MET A 125 0.81 2.58 -2.78
CA MET A 125 0.40 1.46 -3.63
C MET A 125 0.56 1.79 -5.11
N ALA A 126 0.16 2.98 -5.56
CA ALA A 126 0.36 3.41 -6.94
C ALA A 126 1.85 3.44 -7.31
N THR A 127 2.71 3.89 -6.40
CA THR A 127 4.17 3.86 -6.61
C THR A 127 4.67 2.44 -6.79
N LEU A 128 4.23 1.49 -5.94
CA LEU A 128 4.63 0.08 -6.05
C LEU A 128 4.06 -0.62 -7.30
N VAL A 129 2.86 -0.24 -7.76
CA VAL A 129 2.29 -0.72 -9.03
C VAL A 129 3.16 -0.27 -10.20
N VAL A 130 3.60 0.99 -10.22
CA VAL A 130 4.38 1.57 -11.34
C VAL A 130 5.84 1.13 -11.30
N ALA A 131 6.52 1.36 -10.17
CA ALA A 131 7.94 1.07 -9.99
C ALA A 131 8.23 -0.43 -9.86
N GLY A 132 7.29 -1.20 -9.30
CA GLY A 132 7.44 -2.63 -9.07
C GLY A 132 8.22 -2.96 -7.79
N PRO A 133 8.83 -4.16 -7.72
CA PRO A 133 9.32 -4.73 -6.47
C PRO A 133 10.69 -4.19 -6.01
N GLY A 134 11.53 -3.72 -6.93
CA GLY A 134 12.95 -3.44 -6.67
C GLY A 134 13.77 -4.71 -6.43
N ARG A 135 15.10 -4.59 -6.43
CA ARG A 135 16.03 -5.74 -6.35
C ARG A 135 15.96 -6.53 -5.03
N TYR A 136 15.55 -5.87 -3.94
CA TYR A 136 15.49 -6.49 -2.60
C TYR A 136 14.12 -7.11 -2.34
N SER A 137 13.68 -7.99 -3.22
CA SER A 137 12.35 -8.58 -3.21
C SER A 137 12.43 -10.06 -3.53
N LEU A 138 11.44 -10.83 -3.09
CA LEU A 138 11.32 -12.22 -3.53
C LEU A 138 11.03 -12.31 -5.04
N ASP A 139 10.33 -11.34 -5.63
CA ASP A 139 10.12 -11.26 -7.07
C ASP A 139 11.45 -11.21 -7.84
N ALA A 140 12.39 -10.37 -7.41
CA ALA A 140 13.71 -10.29 -8.02
C ALA A 140 14.52 -11.59 -7.81
N ALA A 141 14.39 -12.23 -6.65
CA ALA A 141 15.10 -13.48 -6.36
C ALA A 141 14.55 -14.69 -7.12
N LEU A 142 13.23 -14.74 -7.38
CA LEU A 142 12.54 -15.87 -7.99
C LEU A 142 12.34 -15.71 -9.51
N PHE A 143 12.15 -14.48 -9.99
CA PHE A 143 11.78 -14.17 -11.37
C PHE A 143 12.77 -13.22 -12.07
N GLY A 144 13.80 -12.74 -11.37
CA GLY A 144 14.85 -11.95 -12.01
C GLY A 144 15.69 -12.81 -12.94
N GLU A 145 15.90 -12.35 -14.17
CA GLU A 145 16.93 -12.93 -15.03
C GLU A 145 18.31 -12.70 -14.38
N LYS A 146 19.09 -13.77 -14.25
CA LYS A 146 20.44 -13.74 -13.66
C LYS A 146 21.45 -13.06 -14.57
#